data_AF-A0A9E2D3V4-F1
#
_entry.id   AF-A0A9E2D3V4-F1
#
_cell.length_a   1.000
_cell.length_b   1.000
_cell.length_c   1.000
_cell.angle_alpha   90.00
_cell.angle_beta   90.00
_cell.angle_gamma   90.00
#
_symmetry.space_group_name_H-M   'P 1'
#
loop_
_entity.id
_entity.type
_entity.pdbx_description
1 polymer ?
#
loop_
_entity_poly.entity_id
_entity_poly.type
_entity_poly.pdbx_seq_one_letter_code
_entity_poly.pdbx_strand_id
1 'polypeptide(L)'
;MTLMARLKNVCLIAVLILLCVPLNSVAADDEIKADSYRISDLKWQQNADSWVCEIFGDRVPAYTMYELFSPHRLIIDIANGNFVGSINFPMKVDKGPVTLIKGVVLTDQNPVVARIEFLLADDRPYSVTSSGNDILVQFENDTQSPAANQSNDPERLIKDINIDWSGSMTRVQLLADGPIQKYQSTELAKEKDHPARLIVDLPGIATQGHAIPANDSSPISLVRTENYKGGTRVILDSATDDLFRYAIAVQKDGLLINVEPAADATPLIAEITGLSTADIAHGTPALSSAAKTASTTASSQGAEKKPSTAVMKSSKSAAKASNTDFAFAGYTEQRISVDFYKIDLHNVFRLIGEISGRNIVVDEKVGGSLTLALNDVPWDFVLDVILNLKDLAKEERFNTIVISQKSDSFTWPQRSEETLAIKKEAISVTKRMEVPKEKLEARKFIRQAKNLEDSGNYEGAVTFYEKAFQSWPENGDLAKRITFLSLVKLGLNAKAAHYGQIASKLLPQDADVALQTALSLANMEMVKEAKSYFDFAVSGERPSRQALASYAAFSEQNSSNEMALSLLERFERIYGTSLETLVSKARIYDNMGDAENASKEYQAILLSGCKVPADLEKYIKERLHR
;
A
#
# COMPACT_ATOMS: atom_id res chain seq x y z
N MET A 1 -32.68 12.74 59.29
CA MET A 1 -32.03 13.78 58.44
C MET A 1 -30.56 13.81 58.82
N THR A 2 -29.56 13.62 57.98
CA THR A 2 -29.45 13.23 56.58
C THR A 2 -27.99 12.81 56.41
N LEU A 3 -27.74 11.50 56.32
CA LEU A 3 -26.47 10.94 55.82
C LEU A 3 -26.80 9.83 54.80
N MET A 4 -27.86 10.08 54.02
CA MET A 4 -28.19 9.42 52.76
C MET A 4 -27.93 10.43 51.64
N ALA A 5 -27.40 9.95 50.52
CA ALA A 5 -27.08 10.66 49.27
C ALA A 5 -25.71 11.35 49.23
N ARG A 6 -24.65 10.55 49.01
CA ARG A 6 -23.82 10.58 47.78
C ARG A 6 -22.76 9.46 47.84
N LEU A 7 -23.24 8.23 47.93
CA LEU A 7 -22.65 7.10 47.20
C LEU A 7 -23.12 7.23 45.75
N LYS A 8 -22.19 7.34 44.79
CA LYS A 8 -22.19 6.58 43.53
C LYS A 8 -21.09 7.09 42.59
N ASN A 9 -20.26 6.14 42.17
CA ASN A 9 -19.47 6.11 40.94
C ASN A 9 -18.10 6.78 40.94
N VAL A 10 -17.13 6.17 41.63
CA VAL A 10 -15.75 5.90 41.14
C VAL A 10 -15.21 4.72 41.97
N CYS A 11 -14.35 3.86 41.38
CA CYS A 11 -13.68 2.65 41.94
C CYS A 11 -14.51 1.36 41.87
N LEU A 12 -14.00 0.18 41.52
CA LEU A 12 -12.71 -0.53 41.74
C LEU A 12 -12.89 -1.83 40.86
N ILE A 13 -12.02 -2.29 39.95
CA ILE A 13 -10.90 -3.25 40.14
C ILE A 13 -10.84 -4.18 38.91
N ALA A 14 -9.62 -4.38 38.40
CA ALA A 14 -9.24 -5.50 37.56
C ALA A 14 -8.90 -6.72 38.42
N VAL A 15 -9.43 -7.92 38.16
CA VAL A 15 -8.79 -9.23 38.46
C VAL A 15 -9.28 -10.31 37.49
N LEU A 16 -8.29 -10.95 36.86
CA LEU A 16 -8.22 -12.23 36.12
C LEU A 16 -8.99 -13.40 36.76
N ILE A 17 -9.74 -14.24 36.01
CA ILE A 17 -9.79 -15.73 36.16
C ILE A 17 -10.22 -16.38 34.83
N LEU A 18 -9.42 -17.37 34.41
CA LEU A 18 -9.59 -18.30 33.31
C LEU A 18 -10.32 -19.56 33.82
N LEU A 19 -11.40 -20.03 33.19
CA LEU A 19 -12.01 -21.36 33.44
C LEU A 19 -12.70 -21.92 32.19
N CYS A 20 -12.49 -23.23 31.97
CA CYS A 20 -12.84 -24.05 30.81
C CYS A 20 -14.30 -24.56 30.76
N VAL A 21 -14.88 -24.60 29.54
CA VAL A 21 -15.72 -25.66 28.89
C VAL A 21 -17.18 -25.86 29.44
N PRO A 22 -18.26 -26.12 28.63
CA PRO A 22 -18.31 -26.92 27.38
C PRO A 22 -19.09 -26.37 26.16
N LEU A 23 -18.89 -27.07 25.01
CA LEU A 23 -19.84 -27.16 23.90
C LEU A 23 -21.23 -27.62 24.41
N ASN A 24 -22.30 -26.91 24.04
CA ASN A 24 -23.51 -27.53 23.46
C ASN A 24 -24.62 -26.53 23.07
N SER A 25 -25.24 -26.88 21.94
CA SER A 25 -26.64 -26.72 21.54
C SER A 25 -27.30 -25.34 21.50
N VAL A 26 -27.74 -25.01 20.28
CA VAL A 26 -28.83 -24.09 19.92
C VAL A 26 -30.12 -24.37 20.73
N ALA A 27 -30.85 -23.28 21.00
CA ALA A 27 -32.22 -23.11 21.58
C ALA A 27 -32.22 -22.61 23.04
N ALA A 28 -32.90 -21.53 23.43
CA ALA A 28 -33.97 -20.76 22.82
C ALA A 28 -34.09 -19.35 23.45
N ASP A 29 -34.77 -18.45 22.73
CA ASP A 29 -35.54 -17.28 23.19
C ASP A 29 -34.81 -16.17 23.99
N ASP A 30 -34.03 -15.36 23.28
CA ASP A 30 -34.04 -13.92 23.56
C ASP A 30 -35.15 -13.29 22.72
N GLU A 31 -36.06 -12.56 23.37
CA GLU A 31 -37.24 -11.91 22.76
C GLU A 31 -36.93 -11.31 21.38
N ILE A 32 -37.44 -11.96 20.33
CA ILE A 32 -37.46 -11.39 18.99
C ILE A 32 -38.35 -10.14 19.05
N LYS A 33 -37.73 -8.96 19.10
CA LYS A 33 -38.43 -7.67 19.04
C LYS A 33 -39.40 -7.68 17.86
N ALA A 34 -40.63 -7.21 18.06
CA ALA A 34 -41.71 -7.24 17.07
C ALA A 34 -41.38 -6.60 15.70
N ASP A 35 -40.30 -5.81 15.64
CA ASP A 35 -39.82 -5.09 14.46
C ASP A 35 -38.57 -5.69 13.78
N SER A 36 -38.15 -6.91 14.15
CA SER A 36 -37.05 -7.59 13.47
C SER A 36 -37.44 -8.12 12.10
N TYR A 37 -36.56 -8.02 11.11
CA TYR A 37 -36.67 -8.75 9.83
C TYR A 37 -36.38 -10.23 10.05
N ARG A 38 -37.34 -11.10 9.76
CA ARG A 38 -37.30 -12.52 10.10
C ARG A 38 -36.89 -13.35 8.89
N ILE A 39 -35.65 -13.84 8.89
CA ILE A 39 -35.10 -14.69 7.84
C ILE A 39 -35.57 -16.14 8.08
N SER A 40 -36.49 -16.62 7.26
CA SER A 40 -37.20 -17.89 7.45
C SER A 40 -36.56 -19.10 6.78
N ASP A 41 -35.88 -18.89 5.64
CA ASP A 41 -35.21 -19.94 4.87
C ASP A 41 -34.13 -19.34 3.96
N LEU A 42 -33.24 -20.19 3.44
CA LEU A 42 -32.25 -19.83 2.44
C LEU A 42 -32.13 -20.98 1.42
N LYS A 43 -32.43 -20.71 0.15
CA LYS A 43 -32.39 -21.73 -0.91
C LYS A 43 -31.34 -21.42 -1.95
N TRP A 44 -30.48 -22.40 -2.19
CA TRP A 44 -29.49 -22.38 -3.27
C TRP A 44 -29.98 -23.24 -4.45
N GLN A 45 -30.07 -22.65 -5.65
CA GLN A 45 -30.54 -23.33 -6.84
C GLN A 45 -29.78 -22.89 -8.10
N GLN A 46 -29.73 -23.76 -9.10
CA GLN A 46 -29.19 -23.46 -10.42
C GLN A 46 -30.33 -23.24 -11.41
N ASN A 47 -30.32 -22.09 -12.08
CA ASN A 47 -31.19 -21.75 -13.20
C ASN A 47 -30.45 -21.93 -14.54
N ALA A 48 -31.15 -21.79 -15.66
CA ALA A 48 -30.59 -21.99 -17.01
C ALA A 48 -29.32 -21.17 -17.27
N ASP A 49 -29.29 -19.90 -16.84
CA ASP A 49 -28.19 -18.97 -17.11
C ASP A 49 -27.52 -18.39 -15.83
N SER A 50 -27.89 -18.87 -14.64
CA SER A 50 -27.33 -18.34 -13.38
C SER A 50 -27.45 -19.30 -12.20
N TRP A 51 -26.62 -19.10 -11.18
CA TRP A 51 -26.80 -19.65 -9.84
C TRP A 51 -27.51 -18.62 -8.96
N VAL A 52 -28.49 -19.06 -8.18
CA VAL A 52 -29.32 -18.17 -7.39
C VAL A 52 -29.38 -18.64 -5.95
N CYS A 53 -29.07 -17.74 -5.02
CA CYS A 53 -29.45 -17.87 -3.62
C CYS A 53 -30.63 -16.95 -3.32
N GLU A 54 -31.72 -17.51 -2.81
CA GLU A 54 -32.87 -16.74 -2.34
C GLU A 54 -32.94 -16.82 -0.81
N ILE A 55 -32.95 -15.66 -0.16
CA ILE A 55 -33.01 -15.50 1.29
C ILE A 55 -34.42 -15.02 1.63
N PHE A 56 -35.22 -15.86 2.30
CA PHE A 56 -36.64 -15.63 2.50
C PHE A 56 -36.94 -14.80 3.75
N GLY A 57 -37.64 -13.67 3.59
CA GLY A 57 -37.99 -12.74 4.66
C GLY A 57 -39.50 -12.59 4.90
N ASP A 58 -39.88 -12.03 6.05
CA ASP A 58 -41.28 -11.76 6.41
C ASP A 58 -41.78 -10.36 5.99
N ARG A 59 -40.86 -9.45 5.67
CA ARG A 59 -41.12 -8.05 5.28
C ARG A 59 -40.05 -7.57 4.31
N VAL A 60 -40.05 -6.31 3.88
CA VAL A 60 -38.99 -5.78 3.00
C VAL A 60 -37.65 -5.66 3.77
N PRO A 61 -36.53 -6.21 3.27
CA PRO A 61 -35.24 -6.16 3.96
C PRO A 61 -34.54 -4.81 3.81
N ALA A 62 -33.89 -4.35 4.87
CA ALA A 62 -32.88 -3.30 4.81
C ALA A 62 -31.51 -3.95 4.97
N TYR A 63 -30.68 -3.96 3.92
CA TYR A 63 -29.38 -4.63 3.95
C TYR A 63 -28.28 -3.82 3.26
N THR A 64 -27.04 -4.03 3.69
CA THR A 64 -25.84 -3.60 2.96
C THR A 64 -25.08 -4.81 2.44
N MET A 65 -24.36 -4.65 1.34
CA MET A 65 -23.45 -5.67 0.84
C MET A 65 -22.06 -5.09 0.57
N TYR A 66 -21.05 -5.92 0.74
CA TYR A 66 -19.67 -5.61 0.41
C TYR A 66 -18.87 -6.91 0.32
N GLU A 67 -17.71 -6.84 -0.33
CA GLU A 67 -16.80 -7.96 -0.46
C GLU A 67 -15.70 -7.87 0.59
N LEU A 68 -15.38 -9.02 1.19
CA LEU A 68 -14.16 -9.21 1.94
C LEU A 68 -13.28 -10.17 1.17
N PHE A 69 -12.09 -9.70 0.84
CA PHE A 69 -11.12 -10.53 0.17
C PHE A 69 -10.46 -11.44 1.19
N SER A 70 -10.38 -12.70 0.80
CA SER A 70 -9.40 -13.62 1.33
C SER A 70 -9.70 -14.10 2.79
N PRO A 71 -10.54 -15.15 2.95
CA PRO A 71 -11.15 -15.88 1.85
C PRO A 71 -12.23 -15.03 1.17
N HIS A 72 -12.33 -15.12 -0.17
CA HIS A 72 -13.22 -14.28 -0.97
C HIS A 72 -14.66 -14.50 -0.50
N ARG A 73 -15.26 -13.45 0.05
CA ARG A 73 -16.57 -13.49 0.65
C ARG A 73 -17.42 -12.34 0.17
N LEU A 74 -18.62 -12.66 -0.30
CA LEU A 74 -19.70 -11.69 -0.37
C LEU A 74 -20.38 -11.66 1.00
N ILE A 75 -20.39 -10.48 1.63
CA ILE A 75 -21.06 -10.24 2.92
C ILE A 75 -22.36 -9.50 2.67
N ILE A 76 -23.45 -10.00 3.26
CA ILE A 76 -24.75 -9.34 3.29
C ILE A 76 -25.14 -9.12 4.74
N ASP A 77 -25.25 -7.86 5.14
CA ASP A 77 -25.61 -7.42 6.49
C ASP A 77 -27.05 -6.90 6.50
N ILE A 78 -27.96 -7.61 7.15
CA ILE A 78 -29.40 -7.31 7.20
C ILE A 78 -29.72 -6.64 8.55
N ALA A 79 -30.15 -5.39 8.50
CA ALA A 79 -30.48 -4.57 9.66
C ALA A 79 -31.75 -5.05 10.37
N ASN A 80 -31.71 -5.08 11.71
CA ASN A 80 -32.70 -5.74 12.56
C ASN A 80 -33.00 -7.19 12.14
N GLY A 81 -32.09 -7.85 11.43
CA GLY A 81 -32.28 -9.20 10.92
C GLY A 81 -32.12 -10.25 12.03
N ASN A 82 -32.94 -11.29 11.97
CA ASN A 82 -32.81 -12.46 12.83
C ASN A 82 -33.19 -13.74 12.08
N PHE A 83 -32.47 -14.82 12.30
CA PHE A 83 -32.77 -16.13 11.70
C PHE A 83 -33.86 -16.81 12.49
N VAL A 84 -34.97 -17.14 11.83
CA VAL A 84 -36.11 -17.85 12.43
C VAL A 84 -36.41 -19.10 11.62
N GLY A 85 -36.72 -20.20 12.31
CA GLY A 85 -36.81 -21.51 11.67
C GLY A 85 -35.51 -22.29 11.76
N SER A 86 -35.43 -23.43 11.09
CA SER A 86 -34.36 -24.41 11.23
C SER A 86 -33.23 -24.23 10.21
N ILE A 87 -32.82 -22.98 9.94
CA ILE A 87 -31.69 -22.70 9.04
C ILE A 87 -30.41 -23.12 9.75
N ASN A 88 -29.72 -24.11 9.20
CA ASN A 88 -28.52 -24.67 9.79
C ASN A 88 -27.27 -24.12 9.10
N PHE A 89 -26.56 -23.22 9.79
CA PHE A 89 -25.25 -22.76 9.37
C PHE A 89 -24.13 -23.59 10.04
N PRO A 90 -22.98 -23.76 9.37
CA PRO A 90 -22.70 -23.37 7.99
C PRO A 90 -23.33 -24.33 6.98
N MET A 91 -23.84 -23.82 5.86
CA MET A 91 -24.35 -24.61 4.74
C MET A 91 -23.23 -24.84 3.72
N LYS A 92 -22.85 -26.09 3.49
CA LYS A 92 -21.93 -26.44 2.40
C LYS A 92 -22.69 -26.46 1.08
N VAL A 93 -22.07 -25.92 0.03
CA VAL A 93 -22.63 -25.88 -1.31
C VAL A 93 -21.73 -26.71 -2.22
N ASP A 94 -22.29 -27.77 -2.81
CA ASP A 94 -21.51 -28.75 -3.55
C ASP A 94 -21.18 -28.31 -4.99
N LYS A 95 -21.94 -27.36 -5.55
CA LYS A 95 -21.81 -26.88 -6.93
C LYS A 95 -22.12 -25.39 -7.06
N GLY A 96 -21.36 -24.71 -7.91
CA GLY A 96 -21.54 -23.31 -8.26
C GLY A 96 -20.45 -22.38 -7.69
N PRO A 97 -20.61 -21.05 -7.84
CA PRO A 97 -19.66 -20.02 -7.40
C PRO A 97 -19.51 -19.88 -5.89
N VAL A 98 -20.29 -20.60 -5.10
CA VAL A 98 -20.29 -20.51 -3.63
C VAL A 98 -19.95 -21.89 -3.09
N THR A 99 -19.01 -21.96 -2.15
CA THR A 99 -18.59 -23.22 -1.50
C THR A 99 -19.19 -23.40 -0.11
N LEU A 100 -19.46 -22.29 0.58
CA LEU A 100 -19.94 -22.30 1.95
C LEU A 100 -20.77 -21.04 2.22
N ILE A 101 -21.92 -21.19 2.86
CA ILE A 101 -22.74 -20.07 3.34
C ILE A 101 -22.76 -20.12 4.86
N LYS A 102 -22.42 -19.00 5.50
CA LYS A 102 -22.49 -18.83 6.97
C LYS A 102 -23.52 -17.78 7.30
N GLY A 103 -24.11 -17.89 8.49
CA GLY A 103 -24.99 -16.87 9.05
C GLY A 103 -24.70 -16.68 10.52
N VAL A 104 -24.70 -15.43 10.97
CA VAL A 104 -24.52 -15.04 12.37
C VAL A 104 -25.34 -13.80 12.69
N VAL A 105 -25.89 -13.72 13.90
CA VAL A 105 -26.55 -12.50 14.41
C VAL A 105 -25.55 -11.74 15.27
N LEU A 106 -25.23 -10.52 14.87
CA LEU A 106 -24.34 -9.59 15.57
C LEU A 106 -25.17 -8.74 16.53
N THR A 107 -25.31 -9.23 17.77
CA THR A 107 -26.11 -8.59 18.83
C THR A 107 -25.42 -7.39 19.47
N ASP A 108 -24.12 -7.21 19.23
CA ASP A 108 -23.31 -6.08 19.69
C ASP A 108 -23.49 -4.82 18.82
N GLN A 109 -24.14 -4.97 17.66
CA GLN A 109 -24.47 -3.86 16.75
C GLN A 109 -25.84 -3.24 17.09
N ASN A 110 -25.97 -1.94 16.85
CA ASN A 110 -27.23 -1.21 16.99
C ASN A 110 -27.57 -0.46 15.68
N PRO A 111 -28.62 -0.85 14.93
CA PRO A 111 -29.52 -1.99 15.17
C PRO A 111 -28.80 -3.34 15.11
N VAL A 112 -29.41 -4.39 15.67
CA VAL A 112 -28.92 -5.78 15.59
C VAL A 112 -28.80 -6.17 14.12
N VAL A 113 -27.74 -6.89 13.72
CA VAL A 113 -27.51 -7.25 12.31
C VAL A 113 -27.48 -8.76 12.14
N ALA A 114 -28.24 -9.31 11.20
CA ALA A 114 -27.99 -10.66 10.70
C ALA A 114 -27.02 -10.59 9.52
N ARG A 115 -25.83 -11.17 9.69
CA ARG A 115 -24.81 -11.26 8.66
C ARG A 115 -24.87 -12.62 7.98
N ILE A 116 -24.96 -12.63 6.66
CA ILE A 116 -24.81 -13.83 5.82
C ILE A 116 -23.51 -13.68 5.02
N GLU A 117 -22.62 -14.66 5.14
CA GLU A 117 -21.34 -14.69 4.43
C GLU A 117 -21.36 -15.81 3.38
N PHE A 118 -21.19 -15.44 2.11
CA PHE A 118 -21.01 -16.38 1.01
C PHE A 118 -19.53 -16.53 0.73
N LEU A 119 -18.96 -17.70 1.03
CA LEU A 119 -17.60 -18.05 0.65
C LEU A 119 -17.57 -18.39 -0.85
N LEU A 120 -16.98 -17.51 -1.63
CA LEU A 120 -16.96 -17.62 -3.08
C LEU A 120 -15.84 -18.55 -3.55
N ALA A 121 -16.15 -19.40 -4.51
CA ALA A 121 -15.24 -20.33 -5.18
C ALA A 121 -14.40 -19.62 -6.25
N ASP A 122 -14.95 -18.57 -6.86
CA ASP A 122 -14.35 -17.78 -7.94
C ASP A 122 -14.85 -16.32 -7.91
N ASP A 123 -14.45 -15.51 -8.89
CA ASP A 123 -14.71 -14.07 -8.98
C ASP A 123 -15.75 -13.70 -10.05
N ARG A 124 -16.65 -14.63 -10.38
CA ARG A 124 -17.64 -14.42 -11.43
C ARG A 124 -18.62 -13.28 -11.09
N PRO A 125 -19.13 -12.55 -12.11
CA PRO A 125 -20.08 -11.47 -11.88
C PRO A 125 -21.32 -11.96 -11.13
N TYR A 126 -21.80 -11.13 -10.22
CA TYR A 126 -23.02 -11.39 -9.47
C TYR A 126 -23.78 -10.09 -9.21
N SER A 127 -25.05 -10.23 -8.85
CA SER A 127 -25.94 -9.16 -8.44
C SER A 127 -26.68 -9.55 -7.17
N VAL A 128 -26.98 -8.57 -6.32
CA VAL A 128 -27.79 -8.74 -5.11
C VAL A 128 -28.95 -7.77 -5.18
N THR A 129 -30.18 -8.28 -5.22
CA THR A 129 -31.38 -7.47 -5.38
C THR A 129 -32.46 -7.87 -4.38
N SER A 130 -33.27 -6.92 -3.93
CA SER A 130 -34.48 -7.21 -3.16
C SER A 130 -35.59 -7.71 -4.09
N SER A 131 -36.23 -8.81 -3.75
CA SER A 131 -37.40 -9.36 -4.45
C SER A 131 -38.59 -9.43 -3.49
N GLY A 132 -39.35 -8.34 -3.39
CA GLY A 132 -40.42 -8.23 -2.40
C GLY A 132 -39.87 -8.24 -0.97
N ASN A 133 -40.15 -9.31 -0.23
CA ASN A 133 -39.65 -9.50 1.13
C ASN A 133 -38.30 -10.24 1.18
N ASP A 134 -37.85 -10.77 0.05
CA ASP A 134 -36.71 -11.68 -0.04
C ASP A 134 -35.49 -10.95 -0.60
N ILE A 135 -34.30 -11.53 -0.38
CA ILE A 135 -33.05 -11.07 -1.01
C ILE A 135 -32.59 -12.13 -2.01
N LEU A 136 -32.39 -11.73 -3.25
CA LEU A 136 -31.92 -12.57 -4.33
C LEU A 136 -30.45 -12.27 -4.61
N VAL A 137 -29.59 -13.27 -4.47
CA VAL A 137 -28.19 -13.23 -4.87
C VAL A 137 -28.04 -14.07 -6.13
N GLN A 138 -27.75 -13.44 -7.26
CA GLN A 138 -27.66 -14.10 -8.56
C GLN A 138 -26.25 -13.99 -9.12
N PHE A 139 -25.63 -15.14 -9.37
CA PHE A 139 -24.32 -15.27 -10.01
C PHE A 139 -24.48 -15.78 -11.44
N GLU A 140 -23.71 -15.25 -12.38
CA GLU A 140 -23.77 -15.73 -13.77
C GLU A 140 -23.32 -17.20 -13.89
N ASN A 141 -23.95 -17.95 -14.80
CA ASN A 141 -23.42 -19.27 -15.18
C ASN A 141 -22.10 -19.07 -15.94
N ASP A 142 -21.34 -20.15 -16.05
CA ASP A 142 -20.08 -20.19 -16.78
C ASP A 142 -20.37 -20.06 -18.29
N THR A 143 -20.67 -18.83 -18.75
CA THR A 143 -20.71 -18.51 -20.17
C THR A 143 -19.28 -18.40 -20.64
N GLN A 144 -18.93 -19.30 -21.56
CA GLN A 144 -17.76 -19.18 -22.41
C GLN A 144 -17.48 -17.71 -22.73
N SER A 145 -16.25 -17.31 -22.40
CA SER A 145 -15.59 -16.08 -22.82
C SER A 145 -16.23 -15.45 -24.06
N PRO A 146 -16.58 -14.15 -24.06
CA PRO A 146 -16.91 -13.49 -25.32
C PRO A 146 -15.75 -13.74 -26.29
N ALA A 147 -16.12 -14.14 -27.51
CA ALA A 147 -15.23 -14.62 -28.54
C ALA A 147 -13.93 -13.79 -28.63
N ALA A 148 -12.84 -14.53 -28.69
CA ALA A 148 -11.51 -14.07 -29.01
C ALA A 148 -11.50 -12.90 -30.02
N ASN A 149 -11.14 -11.71 -29.53
CA ASN A 149 -10.09 -11.00 -30.24
C ASN A 149 -8.81 -11.76 -29.96
N GLN A 150 -8.32 -12.48 -30.98
CA GLN A 150 -7.10 -13.28 -30.91
C GLN A 150 -5.92 -12.44 -30.40
N SER A 151 -5.50 -12.68 -29.16
CA SER A 151 -4.09 -12.61 -28.78
C SER A 151 -3.61 -14.05 -28.66
N ASN A 152 -2.77 -14.50 -29.59
CA ASN A 152 -2.14 -15.83 -29.62
C ASN A 152 -1.09 -16.02 -28.50
N ASP A 153 -1.28 -15.45 -27.31
CA ASP A 153 -0.36 -15.65 -26.19
C ASP A 153 -0.90 -16.77 -25.28
N PRO A 154 -0.08 -17.78 -24.94
CA PRO A 154 -0.51 -18.87 -24.06
C PRO A 154 -0.95 -18.32 -22.70
N GLU A 155 -2.02 -18.89 -22.12
CA GLU A 155 -2.47 -18.58 -20.75
C GLU A 155 -1.28 -18.70 -19.79
N ARG A 156 -0.93 -17.59 -19.13
CA ARG A 156 0.20 -17.54 -18.19
C ARG A 156 -0.26 -17.88 -16.79
N LEU A 157 0.51 -18.68 -16.06
CA LEU A 157 0.16 -19.26 -14.76
C LEU A 157 1.29 -19.09 -13.74
N ILE A 158 0.94 -18.74 -12.49
CA ILE A 158 1.82 -18.90 -11.33
C ILE A 158 2.01 -20.40 -11.05
N LYS A 159 3.25 -20.87 -11.23
CA LYS A 159 3.66 -22.26 -11.02
C LYS A 159 3.90 -22.59 -9.55
N ASP A 160 4.53 -21.67 -8.81
CA ASP A 160 5.00 -21.96 -7.46
C ASP A 160 5.28 -20.68 -6.68
N ILE A 161 5.32 -20.77 -5.35
CA ILE A 161 5.70 -19.67 -4.46
C ILE A 161 6.69 -20.19 -3.42
N ASN A 162 7.90 -19.65 -3.43
CA ASN A 162 8.94 -20.02 -2.47
C ASN A 162 9.17 -18.89 -1.46
N ILE A 163 9.14 -19.23 -0.16
CA ILE A 163 9.37 -18.29 0.94
C ILE A 163 10.63 -18.73 1.70
N ASP A 164 11.68 -17.91 1.61
CA ASP A 164 12.94 -18.17 2.31
C ASP A 164 13.22 -17.05 3.32
N TRP A 165 13.37 -17.42 4.59
CA TRP A 165 13.87 -16.51 5.63
C TRP A 165 15.38 -16.65 5.79
N SER A 166 16.11 -15.54 5.72
CA SER A 166 17.57 -15.53 5.89
C SER A 166 18.06 -14.84 7.17
N GLY A 167 17.19 -14.64 8.17
CA GLY A 167 17.55 -14.05 9.48
C GLY A 167 17.33 -12.54 9.62
N SER A 168 17.30 -11.79 8.51
CA SER A 168 17.04 -10.35 8.49
C SER A 168 16.07 -9.90 7.38
N MET A 169 15.78 -10.80 6.44
CA MET A 169 14.92 -10.55 5.28
C MET A 169 14.19 -11.86 4.90
N THR A 170 12.91 -11.75 4.58
CA THR A 170 12.10 -12.79 3.94
C THR A 170 12.09 -12.53 2.45
N ARG A 171 12.41 -13.56 1.66
CA ARG A 171 12.30 -13.53 0.20
C ARG A 171 11.12 -14.37 -0.23
N VAL A 172 10.17 -13.75 -0.91
CA VAL A 172 9.00 -14.40 -1.50
C VAL A 172 9.17 -14.41 -3.02
N GLN A 173 9.44 -15.58 -3.59
CA GLN A 173 9.58 -15.78 -5.03
C GLN A 173 8.27 -16.33 -5.59
N LEU A 174 7.61 -15.57 -6.45
CA LEU A 174 6.44 -15.99 -7.22
C LEU A 174 6.92 -16.47 -8.58
N LEU A 175 6.91 -17.77 -8.82
CA LEU A 175 7.33 -18.36 -10.09
C LEU A 175 6.13 -18.45 -11.03
N ALA A 176 6.28 -17.96 -12.26
CA ALA A 176 5.29 -18.04 -13.33
C ALA A 176 5.89 -18.73 -14.57
N ASP A 177 5.03 -19.20 -15.46
CA ASP A 177 5.41 -19.82 -16.75
C ASP A 177 5.95 -18.83 -17.80
N GLY A 178 6.07 -17.55 -17.44
CA GLY A 178 6.70 -16.51 -18.25
C GLY A 178 6.91 -15.21 -17.47
N PRO A 179 7.52 -14.21 -18.10
CA PRO A 179 7.85 -12.94 -17.43
C PRO A 179 6.59 -12.16 -17.06
N ILE A 180 6.57 -11.64 -15.84
CA ILE A 180 5.51 -10.80 -15.30
C ILE A 180 5.78 -9.34 -15.70
N GLN A 181 5.07 -8.85 -16.71
CA GLN A 181 5.35 -7.53 -17.31
C GLN A 181 4.62 -6.37 -16.62
N LYS A 182 3.53 -6.66 -15.90
CA LYS A 182 2.66 -5.67 -15.27
C LYS A 182 2.21 -6.20 -13.91
N TYR A 183 2.28 -5.34 -12.90
CA TYR A 183 1.70 -5.59 -11.58
C TYR A 183 1.27 -4.26 -10.95
N GLN A 184 0.33 -4.31 -10.01
CA GLN A 184 -0.05 -3.18 -9.17
C GLN A 184 0.06 -3.61 -7.70
N SER A 185 0.70 -2.81 -6.84
CA SER A 185 0.72 -3.07 -5.40
C SER A 185 -0.21 -2.13 -4.64
N THR A 186 -0.75 -2.60 -3.51
CA THR A 186 -1.59 -1.85 -2.58
C THR A 186 -1.25 -2.24 -1.15
N GLU A 187 -1.14 -1.26 -0.28
CA GLU A 187 -0.84 -1.43 1.14
C GLU A 187 -2.10 -1.20 1.96
N LEU A 188 -2.39 -2.11 2.89
CA LEU A 188 -3.49 -1.97 3.84
C LEU A 188 -2.92 -1.98 5.25
N ALA A 189 -3.32 -0.98 6.06
CA ALA A 189 -3.00 -0.94 7.48
C ALA A 189 -3.73 -2.06 8.23
N LYS A 190 -3.26 -2.38 9.44
CA LYS A 190 -3.95 -3.35 10.30
C LYS A 190 -5.37 -2.88 10.63
N GLU A 191 -6.33 -3.79 10.48
CA GLU A 191 -7.70 -3.64 10.94
C GLU A 191 -7.97 -4.65 12.06
N LYS A 192 -9.06 -4.48 12.82
CA LYS A 192 -9.34 -5.21 14.06
C LYS A 192 -9.13 -6.74 13.97
N ASP A 193 -9.50 -7.35 12.84
CA ASP A 193 -9.43 -8.80 12.61
C ASP A 193 -8.47 -9.19 11.46
N HIS A 194 -7.72 -8.23 10.91
CA HIS A 194 -6.87 -8.43 9.75
C HIS A 194 -5.50 -7.75 9.94
N PRO A 195 -4.37 -8.48 9.80
CA PRO A 195 -3.04 -7.86 9.92
C PRO A 195 -2.83 -6.83 8.81
N ALA A 196 -1.83 -5.96 8.95
CA ALA A 196 -1.40 -5.11 7.85
C ALA A 196 -0.99 -5.98 6.64
N ARG A 197 -1.31 -5.56 5.41
CA ARG A 197 -1.12 -6.38 4.21
C ARG A 197 -0.45 -5.62 3.09
N LEU A 198 0.38 -6.35 2.34
CA LEU A 198 0.77 -5.98 0.99
C LEU A 198 -0.01 -6.83 0.00
N ILE A 199 -0.73 -6.19 -0.91
CA ILE A 199 -1.45 -6.83 -2.02
C ILE A 199 -0.71 -6.52 -3.32
N VAL A 200 -0.53 -7.52 -4.19
CA VAL A 200 0.09 -7.39 -5.52
C VAL A 200 -0.82 -8.06 -6.56
N ASP A 201 -1.45 -7.25 -7.40
CA ASP A 201 -2.35 -7.69 -8.47
C ASP A 201 -1.58 -7.87 -9.79
N LEU A 202 -1.72 -9.04 -10.40
CA LEU A 202 -1.01 -9.54 -11.57
C LEU A 202 -2.01 -9.82 -12.71
N PRO A 203 -2.37 -8.81 -13.51
CA PRO A 203 -3.37 -8.97 -14.57
C PRO A 203 -2.89 -9.92 -15.67
N GLY A 204 -3.77 -10.81 -16.14
CA GLY A 204 -3.48 -11.75 -17.23
C GLY A 204 -2.58 -12.93 -16.85
N ILE A 205 -2.30 -13.12 -15.55
CA ILE A 205 -1.58 -14.29 -15.03
C ILE A 205 -2.53 -15.01 -14.09
N ALA A 206 -2.90 -16.25 -14.40
CA ALA A 206 -3.74 -17.08 -13.55
C ALA A 206 -2.93 -17.72 -12.41
N THR A 207 -3.60 -18.21 -11.38
CA THR A 207 -2.99 -19.02 -10.32
C THR A 207 -3.89 -20.20 -10.01
N GLN A 208 -3.30 -21.29 -9.50
CA GLN A 208 -4.06 -22.41 -8.92
C GLN A 208 -4.44 -22.18 -7.45
N GLY A 209 -4.06 -21.02 -6.89
CA GLY A 209 -4.28 -20.67 -5.50
C GLY A 209 -3.24 -21.30 -4.58
N HIS A 210 -2.48 -20.46 -3.88
CA HIS A 210 -1.47 -20.88 -2.91
C HIS A 210 -1.74 -20.19 -1.58
N ALA A 211 -1.47 -20.85 -0.46
CA ALA A 211 -1.47 -20.24 0.87
C ALA A 211 -0.33 -20.85 1.67
N ILE A 212 0.76 -20.11 1.78
CA ILE A 212 2.04 -20.59 2.31
C ILE A 212 2.39 -19.75 3.53
N PRO A 213 2.32 -20.32 4.75
CA PRO A 213 2.76 -19.60 5.94
C PRO A 213 4.27 -19.37 5.86
N ALA A 214 4.70 -18.19 6.28
CA ALA A 214 6.12 -17.91 6.41
C ALA A 214 6.64 -18.42 7.77
N ASN A 215 7.96 -18.46 7.94
CA ASN A 215 8.59 -18.86 9.20
C ASN A 215 8.18 -17.91 10.35
N ASP A 216 8.03 -18.39 11.58
CA ASP A 216 7.69 -17.58 12.77
C ASP A 216 8.62 -16.37 13.01
N SER A 217 9.86 -16.40 12.49
CA SER A 217 10.81 -15.27 12.57
C SER A 217 10.70 -14.27 11.42
N SER A 218 9.87 -14.55 10.41
CA SER A 218 9.66 -13.69 9.26
C SER A 218 8.72 -12.52 9.62
N PRO A 219 8.96 -11.31 9.09
CA PRO A 219 8.02 -10.19 9.18
C PRO A 219 6.71 -10.40 8.42
N ILE A 220 6.65 -11.38 7.53
CA ILE A 220 5.41 -11.88 6.92
C ILE A 220 4.92 -13.06 7.74
N SER A 221 3.61 -13.15 7.98
CA SER A 221 2.96 -14.33 8.57
C SER A 221 2.44 -15.30 7.51
N LEU A 222 1.88 -14.80 6.42
CA LEU A 222 1.27 -15.62 5.38
C LEU A 222 1.42 -14.98 3.99
N VAL A 223 1.77 -15.77 2.99
CA VAL A 223 1.64 -15.39 1.57
C VAL A 223 0.55 -16.23 0.94
N ARG A 224 -0.34 -15.59 0.19
CA ARG A 224 -1.42 -16.28 -0.51
C ARG A 224 -1.66 -15.72 -1.90
N THR A 225 -2.20 -16.54 -2.79
CA THR A 225 -2.64 -16.11 -4.12
C THR A 225 -4.07 -16.53 -4.38
N GLU A 226 -4.82 -15.66 -5.03
CA GLU A 226 -6.19 -15.91 -5.48
C GLU A 226 -6.37 -15.37 -6.91
N ASN A 227 -7.21 -16.00 -7.71
CA ASN A 227 -7.59 -15.43 -9.00
C ASN A 227 -8.44 -14.18 -8.74
N TYR A 228 -8.15 -13.09 -9.45
CA TYR A 228 -8.80 -11.80 -9.27
C TYR A 228 -8.74 -10.97 -10.55
N LYS A 229 -9.91 -10.61 -11.09
CA LYS A 229 -10.09 -9.72 -12.26
C LYS A 229 -9.34 -10.19 -13.51
N GLY A 230 -9.44 -11.47 -13.85
CA GLY A 230 -8.75 -12.05 -15.01
C GLY A 230 -7.23 -12.10 -14.85
N GLY A 231 -6.74 -12.19 -13.62
CA GLY A 231 -5.33 -12.30 -13.24
C GLY A 231 -5.19 -12.91 -11.85
N THR A 232 -4.06 -12.68 -11.18
CA THR A 232 -3.78 -13.19 -9.84
C THR A 232 -3.57 -12.06 -8.85
N ARG A 233 -4.23 -12.11 -7.72
CA ARG A 233 -3.93 -11.29 -6.55
C ARG A 233 -3.04 -12.07 -5.58
N VAL A 234 -1.87 -11.55 -5.30
CA VAL A 234 -0.93 -12.05 -4.28
C VAL A 234 -1.10 -11.20 -3.03
N ILE A 235 -1.24 -11.80 -1.86
CA ILE A 235 -1.42 -11.10 -0.59
C ILE A 235 -0.37 -11.60 0.40
N LEU A 236 0.36 -10.67 1.00
CA LEU A 236 1.36 -10.93 2.02
C LEU A 236 0.87 -10.28 3.32
N ASP A 237 0.47 -11.09 4.29
CA ASP A 237 -0.01 -10.66 5.59
C ASP A 237 1.19 -10.41 6.53
N SER A 238 1.19 -9.29 7.25
CA SER A 238 2.24 -8.96 8.22
C SER A 238 2.17 -9.88 9.44
N ALA A 239 3.33 -10.19 10.01
CA ALA A 239 3.45 -10.86 11.30
C ALA A 239 3.33 -9.87 12.48
N THR A 240 3.39 -8.56 12.21
CA THR A 240 3.28 -7.49 13.20
C THR A 240 2.09 -6.57 12.90
N ASP A 241 1.85 -5.61 13.80
CA ASP A 241 0.78 -4.63 13.66
C ASP A 241 1.03 -3.62 12.53
N ASP A 242 2.30 -3.37 12.24
CA ASP A 242 2.74 -2.48 11.16
C ASP A 242 3.03 -3.26 9.88
N LEU A 243 2.96 -2.57 8.75
CA LEU A 243 3.39 -3.15 7.49
C LEU A 243 4.92 -3.23 7.44
N PHE A 244 5.43 -4.40 7.06
CA PHE A 244 6.84 -4.64 6.78
C PHE A 244 7.35 -3.79 5.60
N ARG A 245 8.66 -3.56 5.54
CA ARG A 245 9.28 -2.90 4.39
C ARG A 245 9.46 -3.91 3.28
N TYR A 246 9.25 -3.52 2.03
CA TYR A 246 9.38 -4.45 0.91
C TYR A 246 9.92 -3.81 -0.37
N ALA A 247 10.47 -4.64 -1.25
CA ALA A 247 10.83 -4.30 -2.62
C ALA A 247 10.41 -5.43 -3.57
N ILE A 248 9.73 -5.09 -4.66
CA ILE A 248 9.28 -6.03 -5.69
C ILE A 248 10.21 -5.91 -6.90
N ALA A 249 10.82 -7.01 -7.31
CA ALA A 249 11.67 -7.11 -8.48
C ALA A 249 11.07 -8.09 -9.50
N VAL A 250 10.98 -7.65 -10.76
CA VAL A 250 10.57 -8.52 -11.87
C VAL A 250 11.71 -9.46 -12.23
N GLN A 251 11.40 -10.75 -12.34
CA GLN A 251 12.33 -11.77 -12.79
C GLN A 251 11.86 -12.38 -14.11
N LYS A 252 12.75 -13.12 -14.78
CA LYS A 252 12.46 -13.77 -16.07
C LYS A 252 11.29 -14.75 -15.96
N ASP A 253 11.20 -15.43 -14.82
CA ASP A 253 10.26 -16.52 -14.58
C ASP A 253 9.29 -16.15 -13.43
N GLY A 254 9.03 -14.86 -13.17
CA GLY A 254 8.21 -14.48 -12.03
C GLY A 254 8.44 -13.10 -11.40
N LEU A 255 8.12 -12.98 -10.11
CA LEU A 255 8.42 -11.84 -9.25
C LEU A 255 9.21 -12.30 -8.01
N LEU A 256 10.14 -11.46 -7.54
CA LEU A 256 10.75 -11.61 -6.22
C LEU A 256 10.33 -10.43 -5.35
N ILE A 257 9.74 -10.73 -4.20
CA ILE A 257 9.36 -9.75 -3.19
C ILE A 257 10.29 -9.95 -1.99
N ASN A 258 11.18 -8.98 -1.78
CA ASN A 258 12.10 -8.93 -0.66
C ASN A 258 11.44 -8.16 0.47
N VAL A 259 11.38 -8.74 1.67
CA VAL A 259 10.64 -8.19 2.81
C VAL A 259 11.49 -8.13 4.06
N GLU A 260 11.54 -6.98 4.71
CA GLU A 260 12.29 -6.71 5.93
C GLU A 260 11.35 -6.31 7.07
N PRO A 261 11.69 -6.61 8.34
CA PRO A 261 10.90 -6.15 9.48
C PRO A 261 10.63 -4.64 9.45
N ALA A 262 9.42 -4.27 9.85
CA ALA A 262 9.13 -2.89 10.21
C ALA A 262 10.12 -2.52 11.33
N ALA A 263 10.97 -1.52 11.09
CA ALA A 263 12.00 -1.16 12.07
C ALA A 263 11.33 -0.83 13.40
N ASP A 264 11.80 -1.45 14.50
CA ASP A 264 11.40 -1.08 15.85
C ASP A 264 11.52 0.44 15.98
N ALA A 265 10.38 1.10 16.21
CA ALA A 265 10.34 2.48 16.64
C ALA A 265 10.97 2.55 18.03
N THR A 266 12.30 2.59 18.08
CA THR A 266 13.01 3.09 19.25
C THR A 266 12.82 4.60 19.19
N PRO A 267 12.07 5.22 20.13
CA PRO A 267 11.87 6.65 20.11
C PRO A 267 13.21 7.31 20.42
N LEU A 268 13.78 7.99 19.42
CA LEU A 268 15.01 8.78 19.55
C LEU A 268 14.81 10.06 20.40
N ILE A 269 13.85 10.05 21.33
CA ILE A 269 13.48 11.18 22.19
C ILE A 269 13.96 10.98 23.64
N ALA A 270 14.17 9.74 24.09
CA ALA A 270 14.64 9.48 25.46
C ALA A 270 16.15 9.70 25.67
N GLU A 271 16.97 9.63 24.61
CA GLU A 271 18.42 9.78 24.70
C GLU A 271 18.92 11.22 24.52
N ILE A 272 18.03 12.14 24.12
CA ILE A 272 18.37 13.54 23.85
C ILE A 272 17.84 14.50 24.94
N THR A 273 16.87 14.09 25.77
CA THR A 273 16.18 15.05 26.67
C THR A 273 16.13 14.70 28.15
N GLY A 274 16.52 13.49 28.58
CA GLY A 274 16.72 13.17 30.00
C GLY A 274 15.52 13.46 30.93
N LEU A 275 14.28 13.41 30.44
CA LEU A 275 13.05 13.71 31.21
C LEU A 275 12.08 12.51 31.17
N SER A 276 11.46 12.23 32.31
CA SER A 276 10.57 11.08 32.55
C SER A 276 9.12 11.35 32.15
N THR A 277 8.40 10.29 31.80
CA THR A 277 7.02 10.23 31.26
C THR A 277 5.88 10.68 32.20
N ALA A 278 6.16 11.43 33.26
CA ALA A 278 5.16 11.79 34.27
C ALA A 278 4.39 13.11 34.00
N ASP A 279 4.84 13.96 33.07
CA ASP A 279 4.37 15.36 33.00
C ASP A 279 3.41 15.70 31.82
N ILE A 280 2.93 14.71 31.04
CA ILE A 280 2.06 14.98 29.86
C ILE A 280 0.56 14.75 30.14
N ALA A 281 0.18 14.38 31.36
CA ALA A 281 -1.23 14.24 31.72
C ALA A 281 -1.67 15.40 32.61
N HIS A 282 -2.09 16.53 32.03
CA HIS A 282 -3.20 17.39 32.47
C HIS A 282 -3.23 18.69 31.62
N GLY A 283 -4.25 18.83 30.76
CA GLY A 283 -4.48 20.05 29.99
C GLY A 283 -5.30 21.09 30.76
N THR A 284 -4.84 22.34 30.78
CA THR A 284 -5.67 23.57 30.72
C THR A 284 -4.80 24.79 30.38
N PRO A 285 -5.33 25.82 29.69
CA PRO A 285 -4.54 26.91 29.10
C PRO A 285 -4.51 28.18 29.96
N ALA A 286 -3.41 28.94 29.97
CA ALA A 286 -3.40 30.41 30.10
C ALA A 286 -2.00 31.04 29.95
N LEU A 287 -1.89 31.92 28.95
CA LEU A 287 -1.33 33.28 28.95
C LEU A 287 -0.08 33.67 29.79
N SER A 288 0.88 34.25 29.05
CA SER A 288 1.66 35.47 29.36
C SER A 288 2.73 35.45 30.46
N SER A 289 4.01 35.59 30.09
CA SER A 289 4.71 36.89 30.11
C SER A 289 6.25 36.76 30.04
N ALA A 290 6.82 37.62 29.19
CA ALA A 290 8.09 38.33 29.24
C ALA A 290 9.32 37.87 30.09
N ALA A 291 10.44 37.84 29.37
CA ALA A 291 11.73 38.53 29.62
C ALA A 291 12.92 37.78 30.28
N LYS A 292 14.03 37.81 29.49
CA LYS A 292 15.46 38.08 29.84
C LYS A 292 16.04 37.39 31.09
N THR A 293 17.20 36.75 31.06
CA THR A 293 18.52 37.34 30.73
C THR A 293 19.58 36.23 30.71
N ALA A 294 20.66 36.50 30.00
CA ALA A 294 21.82 35.67 29.70
C ALA A 294 22.76 35.35 30.88
N SER A 295 23.78 34.55 30.53
CA SER A 295 25.16 34.44 31.05
C SER A 295 25.45 33.43 32.17
N THR A 296 26.59 32.73 32.27
CA THR A 296 27.71 32.24 31.43
C THR A 296 28.56 31.37 32.39
N THR A 297 29.46 30.52 31.85
CA THR A 297 30.70 30.00 32.50
C THR A 297 30.52 28.70 33.29
N ALA A 298 30.96 27.51 32.86
CA ALA A 298 32.25 26.98 32.37
C ALA A 298 33.22 26.49 33.47
N SER A 299 33.79 25.32 33.17
CA SER A 299 34.94 24.64 33.79
C SER A 299 34.71 23.95 35.14
N SER A 300 35.34 22.84 35.49
CA SER A 300 36.10 21.78 34.82
C SER A 300 36.55 20.85 35.96
N GLN A 301 36.70 19.56 35.72
CA GLN A 301 37.83 18.72 36.19
C GLN A 301 37.50 17.24 35.98
N GLY A 302 38.41 16.57 35.27
CA GLY A 302 38.49 15.11 35.19
C GLY A 302 39.72 14.59 35.93
N ALA A 303 40.02 13.31 35.64
CA ALA A 303 41.12 12.46 36.10
C ALA A 303 40.83 11.72 37.43
N GLU A 304 41.13 10.42 37.65
CA GLU A 304 42.01 9.50 36.91
C GLU A 304 41.82 8.00 37.34
N LYS A 305 42.15 7.12 36.38
CA LYS A 305 42.49 5.68 36.31
C LYS A 305 42.68 4.76 37.57
N LYS A 306 42.05 3.55 37.49
CA LYS A 306 42.55 2.10 37.48
C LYS A 306 43.66 1.63 38.46
N PRO A 307 43.99 0.31 38.60
CA PRO A 307 43.26 -0.99 38.42
C PRO A 307 43.56 -2.04 39.55
N SER A 308 42.92 -3.22 39.56
CA SER A 308 43.58 -4.51 39.93
C SER A 308 42.72 -5.73 39.62
N THR A 309 43.39 -6.88 39.42
CA THR A 309 42.97 -8.11 38.73
C THR A 309 43.13 -9.34 39.66
N ALA A 310 42.53 -10.48 39.24
CA ALA A 310 42.77 -11.90 39.61
C ALA A 310 41.75 -12.54 40.60
N VAL A 311 40.78 -13.37 40.16
CA VAL A 311 40.79 -14.80 39.67
C VAL A 311 40.74 -15.83 40.81
N MET A 312 39.65 -16.65 40.91
CA MET A 312 39.63 -18.12 40.67
C MET A 312 38.24 -18.80 40.80
N LYS A 313 37.81 -19.46 39.70
CA LYS A 313 37.00 -20.70 39.46
C LYS A 313 35.83 -21.16 40.38
N SER A 314 34.66 -21.45 39.77
CA SER A 314 34.15 -22.83 39.52
C SER A 314 32.91 -22.89 38.57
N SER A 315 32.85 -23.99 37.79
CA SER A 315 31.84 -24.64 36.90
C SER A 315 30.33 -24.28 37.00
N LYS A 316 29.40 -24.47 36.02
CA LYS A 316 29.27 -25.26 34.77
C LYS A 316 27.96 -24.86 34.03
N SER A 317 27.85 -25.20 32.73
CA SER A 317 26.65 -25.25 31.82
C SER A 317 26.41 -24.00 30.96
N ALA A 318 26.27 -24.01 29.62
CA ALA A 318 26.30 -25.02 28.56
C ALA A 318 26.59 -24.35 27.19
N ALA A 319 27.33 -25.07 26.33
CA ALA A 319 27.31 -25.17 24.84
C ALA A 319 26.69 -24.04 23.97
N LYS A 320 27.22 -23.64 22.80
CA LYS A 320 28.40 -23.98 21.98
C LYS A 320 28.39 -23.01 20.78
N ALA A 321 29.50 -22.33 20.51
CA ALA A 321 29.74 -21.56 19.29
C ALA A 321 30.09 -22.50 18.10
N SER A 322 29.72 -22.13 16.88
CA SER A 322 30.19 -22.78 15.65
C SER A 322 30.88 -21.78 14.71
N ASN A 323 32.20 -21.96 14.58
CA ASN A 323 33.12 -21.67 13.47
C ASN A 323 32.57 -20.97 12.20
N THR A 324 33.00 -19.72 11.93
CA THR A 324 33.22 -19.17 10.56
C THR A 324 34.26 -18.03 10.47
N ASP A 325 34.74 -17.46 11.57
CA ASP A 325 35.58 -16.23 11.51
C ASP A 325 37.06 -16.42 11.12
N PHE A 326 37.52 -17.65 10.82
CA PHE A 326 38.93 -17.90 10.48
C PHE A 326 39.28 -17.83 8.98
N ALA A 327 38.31 -17.64 8.07
CA ALA A 327 38.53 -17.80 6.62
C ALA A 327 38.84 -16.51 5.82
N PHE A 328 38.64 -15.31 6.38
CA PHE A 328 38.76 -14.04 5.65
C PHE A 328 39.76 -13.05 6.25
N ALA A 329 40.70 -13.51 7.07
CA ALA A 329 41.69 -12.65 7.73
C ALA A 329 42.56 -11.91 6.68
N GLY A 330 42.21 -10.65 6.40
CA GLY A 330 42.88 -9.80 5.39
C GLY A 330 41.91 -9.08 4.44
N TYR A 331 40.66 -9.53 4.34
CA TYR A 331 39.62 -8.95 3.48
C TYR A 331 38.52 -8.33 4.35
N THR A 332 38.50 -7.00 4.44
CA THR A 332 37.65 -6.24 5.38
C THR A 332 36.63 -5.35 4.70
N GLU A 333 36.55 -5.41 3.37
CA GLU A 333 35.66 -4.55 2.60
C GLU A 333 34.22 -5.08 2.58
N GLN A 334 33.30 -4.24 2.08
CA GLN A 334 31.86 -4.52 2.08
C GLN A 334 31.54 -5.93 1.53
N ARG A 335 30.76 -6.70 2.29
CA ARG A 335 30.38 -8.06 1.90
C ARG A 335 29.28 -8.05 0.85
N ILE A 336 29.39 -8.98 -0.10
CA ILE A 336 28.48 -9.12 -1.22
C ILE A 336 27.92 -10.54 -1.27
N SER A 337 26.63 -10.60 -1.52
CA SER A 337 25.89 -11.84 -1.75
C SER A 337 25.18 -11.72 -3.10
N VAL A 338 25.70 -12.41 -4.11
CA VAL A 338 25.19 -12.33 -5.48
C VAL A 338 25.29 -13.71 -6.12
N ASP A 339 24.27 -14.08 -6.88
CA ASP A 339 24.24 -15.34 -7.61
C ASP A 339 23.94 -15.06 -9.08
N PHE A 340 24.92 -15.35 -9.92
CA PHE A 340 24.87 -15.15 -11.36
C PHE A 340 25.30 -16.40 -12.09
N TYR A 341 24.45 -16.84 -13.00
CA TYR A 341 24.76 -17.93 -13.91
C TYR A 341 25.23 -17.39 -15.26
N LYS A 342 26.47 -17.74 -15.64
CA LYS A 342 27.08 -17.41 -16.95
C LYS A 342 27.03 -15.91 -17.28
N ILE A 343 27.31 -15.06 -16.29
CA ILE A 343 27.38 -13.61 -16.47
C ILE A 343 28.67 -13.21 -17.19
N ASP A 344 28.59 -12.20 -18.05
CA ASP A 344 29.75 -11.62 -18.73
C ASP A 344 30.69 -10.93 -17.72
N LEU A 345 32.00 -11.13 -17.89
CA LEU A 345 33.01 -10.59 -16.98
C LEU A 345 32.96 -9.05 -16.85
N HIS A 346 32.61 -8.32 -17.91
CA HIS A 346 32.47 -6.85 -17.83
C HIS A 346 31.33 -6.45 -16.90
N ASN A 347 30.21 -7.19 -16.95
CA ASN A 347 29.07 -6.94 -16.08
C ASN A 347 29.37 -7.30 -14.62
N VAL A 348 30.17 -8.36 -14.38
CA VAL A 348 30.66 -8.71 -13.04
C VAL A 348 31.51 -7.59 -12.46
N PHE A 349 32.52 -7.12 -13.20
CA PHE A 349 33.40 -6.06 -12.71
C PHE A 349 32.68 -4.73 -12.55
N ARG A 350 31.70 -4.42 -13.42
CA ARG A 350 30.82 -3.27 -13.23
C ARG A 350 30.04 -3.34 -11.94
N LEU A 351 29.45 -4.50 -11.62
CA LEU A 351 28.72 -4.70 -10.38
C LEU A 351 29.63 -4.55 -9.16
N ILE A 352 30.83 -5.11 -9.19
CA ILE A 352 31.81 -4.94 -8.10
C ILE A 352 32.14 -3.44 -7.94
N GLY A 353 32.25 -2.68 -9.03
CA GLY A 353 32.44 -1.22 -8.96
C GLY A 353 31.25 -0.47 -8.36
N GLU A 354 30.02 -0.84 -8.73
CA GLU A 354 28.79 -0.25 -8.20
C GLU A 354 28.61 -0.53 -6.69
N ILE A 355 28.98 -1.72 -6.24
CA ILE A 355 28.88 -2.10 -4.82
C ILE A 355 30.05 -1.52 -4.00
N SER A 356 31.28 -1.59 -4.50
CA SER A 356 32.47 -1.08 -3.79
C SER A 356 32.58 0.45 -3.80
N GLY A 357 31.84 1.13 -4.67
CA GLY A 357 32.02 2.57 -4.93
C GLY A 357 33.35 2.91 -5.62
N ARG A 358 34.12 1.92 -6.07
CA ARG A 358 35.37 2.11 -6.82
C ARG A 358 35.10 2.17 -8.31
N ASN A 359 35.91 2.95 -9.02
CA ASN A 359 35.85 2.99 -10.48
C ASN A 359 36.59 1.79 -11.05
N ILE A 360 35.90 0.83 -11.66
CA ILE A 360 36.54 -0.32 -12.30
C ILE A 360 36.55 -0.12 -13.81
N VAL A 361 37.74 -0.22 -14.42
CA VAL A 361 37.96 -0.11 -15.86
C VAL A 361 38.48 -1.46 -16.35
N VAL A 362 37.81 -2.04 -17.34
CA VAL A 362 38.12 -3.37 -17.87
C VAL A 362 38.62 -3.22 -19.30
N ASP A 363 39.78 -3.80 -19.62
CA ASP A 363 40.32 -3.82 -20.99
C ASP A 363 39.39 -4.61 -21.93
N GLU A 364 39.26 -4.17 -23.18
CA GLU A 364 38.42 -4.81 -24.20
C GLU A 364 38.78 -6.29 -24.43
N LYS A 365 40.06 -6.65 -24.25
CA LYS A 365 40.53 -8.03 -24.38
C LYS A 365 40.05 -8.95 -23.26
N VAL A 366 39.56 -8.41 -22.14
CA VAL A 366 39.02 -9.21 -21.03
C VAL A 366 37.65 -9.73 -21.45
N GLY A 367 37.59 -10.95 -21.98
CA GLY A 367 36.36 -11.56 -22.46
C GLY A 367 36.04 -12.87 -21.74
N GLY A 368 34.77 -13.26 -21.74
CA GLY A 368 34.31 -14.54 -21.24
C GLY A 368 33.20 -14.40 -20.21
N SER A 369 32.59 -15.54 -19.87
CA SER A 369 31.54 -15.62 -18.87
C SER A 369 32.00 -16.40 -17.64
N LEU A 370 31.42 -16.07 -16.50
CA LEU A 370 31.66 -16.73 -15.22
C LEU A 370 30.32 -16.99 -14.54
N THR A 371 30.24 -18.10 -13.82
CA THR A 371 29.15 -18.35 -12.88
C THR A 371 29.68 -18.05 -11.48
N LEU A 372 28.99 -17.18 -10.75
CA LEU A 372 29.37 -16.70 -9.43
C LEU A 372 28.22 -16.93 -8.48
N ALA A 373 28.42 -17.71 -7.44
CA ALA A 373 27.48 -17.82 -6.33
C ALA A 373 28.24 -17.40 -5.07
N LEU A 374 27.91 -16.21 -4.57
CA LEU A 374 28.57 -15.54 -3.48
C LEU A 374 27.57 -15.33 -2.36
N ASN A 375 27.95 -15.67 -1.14
CA ASN A 375 27.12 -15.49 0.03
C ASN A 375 27.97 -14.92 1.17
N ASP A 376 27.72 -13.66 1.49
CA ASP A 376 28.38 -12.89 2.55
C ASP A 376 29.91 -12.89 2.42
N VAL A 377 30.38 -12.67 1.19
CA VAL A 377 31.81 -12.70 0.85
C VAL A 377 32.32 -11.28 0.60
N PRO A 378 33.42 -10.84 1.21
CA PRO A 378 34.03 -9.53 0.91
C PRO A 378 34.28 -9.37 -0.60
N TRP A 379 33.86 -8.23 -1.19
CA TRP A 379 33.96 -8.05 -2.65
C TRP A 379 35.40 -8.05 -3.16
N ASP A 380 36.36 -7.64 -2.33
CA ASP A 380 37.79 -7.62 -2.59
C ASP A 380 38.37 -9.05 -2.68
N PHE A 381 37.92 -9.96 -1.81
CA PHE A 381 38.21 -11.39 -1.92
C PHE A 381 37.62 -11.98 -3.20
N VAL A 382 36.36 -11.64 -3.51
CA VAL A 382 35.69 -12.09 -4.73
C VAL A 382 36.44 -11.61 -5.97
N LEU A 383 36.86 -10.35 -5.99
CA LEU A 383 37.64 -9.77 -7.07
C LEU A 383 38.93 -10.56 -7.27
N ASP A 384 39.69 -10.83 -6.21
CA ASP A 384 40.93 -11.62 -6.30
C ASP A 384 40.69 -13.05 -6.80
N VAL A 385 39.60 -13.70 -6.38
CA VAL A 385 39.21 -15.03 -6.86
C VAL A 385 38.91 -15.01 -8.36
N ILE A 386 38.15 -14.02 -8.84
CA ILE A 386 37.81 -13.89 -10.26
C ILE A 386 39.07 -13.65 -11.10
N LEU A 387 39.97 -12.78 -10.63
CA LEU A 387 41.22 -12.48 -11.33
C LEU A 387 42.09 -13.73 -11.47
N ASN A 388 42.19 -14.54 -10.42
CA ASN A 388 42.93 -15.81 -10.46
C ASN A 388 42.26 -16.86 -11.37
N LEU A 389 40.93 -16.97 -11.34
CA LEU A 389 40.19 -17.96 -12.15
C LEU A 389 40.23 -17.68 -13.65
N LYS A 390 40.34 -16.41 -14.03
CA LYS A 390 40.31 -15.97 -15.44
C LYS A 390 41.66 -15.50 -15.97
N ASP A 391 42.73 -15.72 -15.20
CA ASP A 391 44.10 -15.28 -15.49
C ASP A 391 44.17 -13.81 -15.90
N LEU A 392 43.58 -12.97 -15.05
CA LEU A 392 43.53 -11.51 -15.18
C LEU A 392 44.44 -10.86 -14.14
N ALA A 393 44.91 -9.66 -14.44
CA ALA A 393 45.67 -8.82 -13.53
C ALA A 393 44.86 -7.57 -13.16
N LYS A 394 45.09 -7.04 -11.96
CA LYS A 394 44.58 -5.73 -11.53
C LYS A 394 45.73 -4.77 -11.25
N GLU A 395 45.53 -3.52 -11.63
CA GLU A 395 46.40 -2.39 -11.31
C GLU A 395 45.56 -1.31 -10.63
N GLU A 396 45.84 -1.05 -9.35
CA GLU A 396 45.08 -0.11 -8.54
C GLU A 396 45.81 1.24 -8.45
N ARG A 397 45.10 2.34 -8.72
CA ARG A 397 45.62 3.70 -8.53
C ARG A 397 44.49 4.63 -8.08
N PHE A 398 44.67 5.25 -6.90
CA PHE A 398 43.65 6.07 -6.24
C PHE A 398 42.32 5.31 -6.07
N ASN A 399 41.19 5.85 -6.56
CA ASN A 399 39.87 5.21 -6.52
C ASN A 399 39.55 4.41 -7.79
N THR A 400 40.56 4.02 -8.56
CA THR A 400 40.38 3.33 -9.85
C THR A 400 41.17 2.02 -9.89
N ILE A 401 40.50 0.94 -10.29
CA ILE A 401 41.08 -0.38 -10.53
C ILE A 401 40.99 -0.65 -12.02
N VAL A 402 42.13 -0.93 -12.66
CA VAL A 402 42.18 -1.35 -14.06
C VAL A 402 42.39 -2.86 -14.12
N ILE A 403 41.57 -3.56 -14.89
CA ILE A 403 41.61 -5.02 -15.06
C ILE A 403 42.01 -5.34 -16.49
N SER A 404 43.09 -6.09 -16.66
CA SER A 404 43.61 -6.53 -17.97
C SER A 404 43.87 -8.03 -17.98
N GLN A 405 44.05 -8.61 -19.17
CA GLN A 405 44.58 -9.98 -19.27
C GLN A 405 45.97 -10.02 -18.64
N LYS A 406 46.31 -11.07 -17.90
CA LYS A 406 47.60 -11.15 -17.21
C LYS A 406 48.80 -11.21 -18.16
N SER A 407 48.58 -11.62 -19.41
CA SER A 407 49.59 -11.55 -20.49
C SER A 407 49.87 -10.12 -20.97
N ASP A 408 48.95 -9.18 -20.74
CA ASP A 408 49.07 -7.77 -21.10
C ASP A 408 49.36 -6.95 -19.84
N SER A 409 50.62 -6.53 -19.68
CA SER A 409 51.02 -5.65 -18.59
C SER A 409 50.47 -4.24 -18.84
N PHE A 410 49.39 -3.88 -18.17
CA PHE A 410 48.92 -2.49 -18.15
C PHE A 410 49.84 -1.66 -17.25
N THR A 411 50.59 -0.72 -17.83
CA THR A 411 51.38 0.24 -17.08
C THR A 411 50.71 1.60 -17.14
N TRP A 412 50.43 2.18 -15.97
CA TRP A 412 49.95 3.56 -15.90
C TRP A 412 50.95 4.50 -16.60
N PRO A 413 50.50 5.34 -17.55
CA PRO A 413 51.39 6.32 -18.15
C PRO A 413 51.93 7.25 -17.06
N GLN A 414 53.26 7.35 -16.97
CA GLN A 414 53.90 8.42 -16.22
C GLN A 414 53.54 9.73 -16.90
N ARG A 415 52.67 10.52 -16.26
CA ARG A 415 52.42 11.89 -16.71
C ARG A 415 53.65 12.72 -16.34
N SER A 416 54.56 12.92 -17.30
CA SER A 416 55.08 14.27 -17.51
C SER A 416 53.89 15.12 -17.97
N GLU A 417 53.80 16.34 -17.46
CA GLU A 417 52.61 17.20 -17.51
C GLU A 417 52.21 17.70 -18.92
N GLU A 418 52.69 17.11 -20.02
CA GLU A 418 52.80 17.80 -21.31
C GLU A 418 51.89 17.30 -22.45
N THR A 419 51.08 16.26 -22.27
CA THR A 419 50.26 15.68 -23.38
C THR A 419 48.76 15.98 -23.33
N LEU A 420 48.36 17.10 -22.69
CA LEU A 420 46.99 17.64 -22.79
C LEU A 420 46.71 18.36 -24.13
N ALA A 421 47.69 18.41 -25.03
CA ALA A 421 47.51 18.83 -26.42
C ALA A 421 47.86 17.65 -27.35
N ILE A 422 47.05 17.45 -28.41
CA ILE A 422 47.26 16.49 -29.51
C ILE A 422 46.68 15.07 -29.29
N LYS A 423 45.34 14.96 -29.40
CA LYS A 423 44.64 14.12 -30.41
C LYS A 423 43.12 14.26 -30.26
N LYS A 424 42.60 15.33 -30.85
CA LYS A 424 41.23 15.34 -31.40
C LYS A 424 41.28 14.51 -32.71
N GLU A 425 40.17 13.88 -33.05
CA GLU A 425 39.92 13.13 -34.31
C GLU A 425 40.39 11.66 -34.34
N ALA A 426 39.51 10.77 -33.87
CA ALA A 426 39.02 9.60 -34.59
C ALA A 426 38.34 8.64 -33.58
N ILE A 427 37.01 8.68 -33.52
CA ILE A 427 36.07 7.53 -33.42
C ILE A 427 34.69 8.16 -33.26
N SER A 428 33.93 8.08 -34.35
CA SER A 428 32.60 8.62 -34.51
C SER A 428 31.57 7.63 -33.95
N VAL A 429 30.58 8.18 -33.23
CA VAL A 429 29.25 7.60 -32.96
C VAL A 429 29.16 6.53 -31.85
N THR A 430 29.17 6.98 -30.60
CA THR A 430 28.08 6.66 -29.65
C THR A 430 27.93 7.86 -28.73
N LYS A 431 26.84 8.60 -28.91
CA LYS A 431 26.49 9.82 -28.18
C LYS A 431 26.28 9.46 -26.71
N ARG A 432 27.34 9.50 -25.90
CA ARG A 432 27.25 9.50 -24.44
C ARG A 432 26.52 10.79 -24.08
N MET A 433 25.23 10.71 -23.78
CA MET A 433 24.49 11.83 -23.22
C MET A 433 25.16 12.15 -21.88
N GLU A 434 26.03 13.16 -21.85
CA GLU A 434 26.46 13.78 -20.61
C GLU A 434 25.19 14.24 -19.92
N VAL A 435 24.84 13.60 -18.79
CA VAL A 435 23.75 14.08 -17.95
C VAL A 435 24.20 15.47 -17.46
N PRO A 436 23.48 16.54 -17.82
CA PRO A 436 23.86 17.89 -17.42
C PRO A 436 24.05 17.98 -15.90
N LYS A 437 25.06 18.73 -15.44
CA LYS A 437 25.43 18.81 -14.01
C LYS A 437 24.24 19.21 -13.14
N GLU A 438 23.34 20.01 -13.69
CA GLU A 438 22.10 20.50 -13.09
C GLU A 438 21.14 19.35 -12.76
N LYS A 439 21.03 18.33 -13.63
CA LYS A 439 20.19 17.15 -13.38
C LYS A 439 20.79 16.22 -12.31
N LEU A 440 22.11 16.25 -12.12
CA LEU A 440 22.78 15.49 -11.06
C LEU A 440 22.54 16.13 -9.68
N GLU A 441 22.52 17.46 -9.60
CA GLU A 441 22.16 18.18 -8.37
C GLU A 441 20.69 17.99 -8.01
N ALA A 442 19.79 18.06 -8.99
CA ALA A 442 18.37 17.76 -8.79
C ALA A 442 18.17 16.39 -8.12
N ARG A 443 18.90 15.35 -8.57
CA ARG A 443 18.84 14.00 -7.98
C ARG A 443 19.24 13.95 -6.51
N LYS A 444 20.19 14.77 -6.06
CA LYS A 444 20.57 14.85 -4.65
C LYS A 444 19.43 15.43 -3.82
N PHE A 445 18.82 16.52 -4.29
CA PHE A 445 17.69 17.14 -3.61
C PHE A 445 16.45 16.25 -3.60
N ILE A 446 16.16 15.51 -4.68
CA ILE A 446 15.06 14.52 -4.72
C ILE A 446 15.25 13.46 -3.63
N ARG A 447 16.47 12.95 -3.46
CA ARG A 447 16.75 11.95 -2.42
C ARG A 447 16.52 12.52 -1.02
N GLN A 448 16.97 13.74 -0.76
CA GLN A 448 16.73 14.43 0.52
C GLN A 448 15.25 14.70 0.75
N ALA A 449 14.53 15.12 -0.29
CA ALA A 449 13.10 15.37 -0.23
C ALA A 449 12.32 14.10 0.11
N LYS A 450 12.63 12.97 -0.54
CA LYS A 450 11.97 11.69 -0.29
C LYS A 450 12.19 11.21 1.14
N ASN A 451 13.43 11.27 1.64
CA ASN A 451 13.72 10.92 3.04
C ASN A 451 12.90 11.76 4.04
N LEU A 452 12.73 13.05 3.76
CA LEU A 452 11.91 13.94 4.60
C LEU A 452 10.43 13.59 4.50
N GLU A 453 9.96 13.27 3.29
CA GLU A 453 8.59 12.84 3.07
C GLU A 453 8.27 11.54 3.83
N ASP A 454 9.17 10.56 3.78
CA ASP A 454 9.06 9.28 4.48
C ASP A 454 9.09 9.48 6.02
N SER A 455 9.78 10.52 6.50
CA SER A 455 9.77 10.92 7.91
C SER A 455 8.54 11.73 8.34
N GLY A 456 7.59 11.99 7.42
CA GLY A 456 6.41 12.82 7.66
C GLY A 456 6.69 14.33 7.67
N ASN A 457 7.92 14.76 7.42
CA ASN A 457 8.29 16.18 7.33
C ASN A 457 7.99 16.73 5.92
N TYR A 458 6.72 16.99 5.66
CA TYR A 458 6.24 17.45 4.34
C TYR A 458 6.70 18.86 3.96
N GLU A 459 6.87 19.77 4.93
CA GLU A 459 7.38 21.13 4.66
C GLU A 459 8.83 21.10 4.19
N GLY A 460 9.68 20.30 4.86
CA GLY A 460 11.04 20.06 4.45
C GLY A 460 11.12 19.36 3.11
N ALA A 461 10.30 18.33 2.90
CA ALA A 461 10.23 17.61 1.63
C ALA A 461 9.92 18.54 0.45
N VAL A 462 8.88 19.38 0.57
CA VAL A 462 8.52 20.36 -0.45
C VAL A 462 9.67 21.32 -0.73
N THR A 463 10.35 21.83 0.31
CA THR A 463 11.50 22.73 0.14
C THR A 463 12.61 22.09 -0.70
N PHE A 464 12.90 20.80 -0.48
CA PHE A 464 13.91 20.09 -1.27
C PHE A 464 13.41 19.71 -2.67
N TYR A 465 12.14 19.38 -2.85
CA TYR A 465 11.56 19.20 -4.18
C TYR A 465 11.58 20.50 -5.00
N GLU A 466 11.36 21.67 -4.38
CA GLU A 466 11.49 22.97 -5.03
C GLU A 466 12.92 23.24 -5.49
N LYS A 467 13.93 22.93 -4.65
CA LYS A 467 15.35 22.99 -5.04
C LYS A 467 15.66 22.04 -6.19
N ALA A 468 15.14 20.81 -6.15
CA ALA A 468 15.29 19.86 -7.23
C ALA A 468 14.68 20.39 -8.54
N PHE A 469 13.51 21.01 -8.45
CA PHE A 469 12.82 21.59 -9.59
C PHE A 469 13.56 22.81 -10.15
N GLN A 470 14.18 23.65 -9.31
CA GLN A 470 15.05 24.74 -9.77
C GLN A 470 16.24 24.22 -10.58
N SER A 471 16.83 23.09 -10.16
CA SER A 471 17.91 22.43 -10.90
C SER A 471 17.43 21.64 -12.13
N TRP A 472 16.15 21.27 -12.20
CA TRP A 472 15.56 20.56 -13.34
C TRP A 472 14.11 21.01 -13.64
N PRO A 473 13.92 22.21 -14.24
CA PRO A 473 12.60 22.82 -14.42
C PRO A 473 11.69 22.12 -15.42
N GLU A 474 12.27 21.32 -16.32
CA GLU A 474 11.52 20.53 -17.32
C GLU A 474 10.93 19.24 -16.73
N ASN A 475 11.19 18.93 -15.46
CA ASN A 475 10.69 17.71 -14.84
C ASN A 475 9.26 17.91 -14.29
N GLY A 476 8.28 17.49 -15.08
CA GLY A 476 6.87 17.55 -14.71
C GLY A 476 6.51 16.75 -13.45
N ASP A 477 7.19 15.64 -13.17
CA ASP A 477 6.91 14.79 -12.00
C ASP A 477 7.26 15.50 -10.70
N LEU A 478 8.33 16.32 -10.69
CA LEU A 478 8.68 17.14 -9.55
C LEU A 478 7.62 18.21 -9.28
N ALA A 479 7.16 18.89 -10.33
CA ALA A 479 6.07 19.86 -10.20
C ALA A 479 4.79 19.16 -9.69
N LYS A 480 4.41 18.00 -10.25
CA LYS A 480 3.28 17.17 -9.80
C LYS A 480 3.41 16.79 -8.32
N ARG A 481 4.60 16.36 -7.87
CA ARG A 481 4.81 15.97 -6.46
C ARG A 481 4.71 17.17 -5.51
N ILE A 482 5.27 18.33 -5.89
CA ILE A 482 5.15 19.57 -5.11
C ILE A 482 3.68 19.98 -4.99
N THR A 483 2.92 19.92 -6.10
CA THR A 483 1.48 20.20 -6.11
C THR A 483 0.72 19.30 -5.15
N PHE A 484 0.93 17.99 -5.25
CA PHE A 484 0.27 17.01 -4.37
C PHE A 484 0.56 17.26 -2.89
N LEU A 485 1.84 17.41 -2.51
CA LEU A 485 2.22 17.62 -1.11
C LEU A 485 1.68 18.96 -0.57
N SER A 486 1.77 20.01 -1.39
CA SER A 486 1.25 21.33 -1.03
C SER A 486 -0.27 21.30 -0.82
N LEU A 487 -1.02 20.61 -1.68
CA LEU A 487 -2.47 20.51 -1.59
C LEU A 487 -2.93 19.58 -0.45
N VAL A 488 -2.47 18.33 -0.47
CA VAL A 488 -3.03 17.24 0.35
C VAL A 488 -2.42 17.18 1.74
N LYS A 489 -1.11 17.46 1.88
CA LYS A 489 -0.41 17.31 3.16
C LYS A 489 -0.28 18.63 3.93
N LEU A 490 -0.16 19.76 3.22
CA LEU A 490 0.12 21.05 3.84
C LEU A 490 -1.05 22.06 3.75
N GLY A 491 -2.04 21.83 2.88
CA GLY A 491 -3.15 22.79 2.67
C GLY A 491 -2.72 24.13 2.04
N LEU A 492 -1.53 24.20 1.44
CA LEU A 492 -0.96 25.39 0.80
C LEU A 492 -1.50 25.56 -0.63
N ASN A 493 -2.76 25.97 -0.76
CA ASN A 493 -3.48 26.05 -2.04
C ASN A 493 -2.78 26.94 -3.09
N ALA A 494 -2.25 28.11 -2.68
CA ALA A 494 -1.53 29.01 -3.60
C ALA A 494 -0.28 28.38 -4.21
N LYS A 495 0.48 27.62 -3.40
CA LYS A 495 1.67 26.90 -3.87
C LYS A 495 1.25 25.74 -4.78
N ALA A 496 0.22 24.99 -4.38
CA ALA A 496 -0.33 23.91 -5.18
C ALA A 496 -0.82 24.40 -6.55
N ALA A 497 -1.53 25.53 -6.62
CA ALA A 497 -2.00 26.10 -7.88
C ALA A 497 -0.85 26.54 -8.79
N HIS A 498 0.16 27.21 -8.23
CA HIS A 498 1.34 27.65 -8.98
C HIS A 498 2.08 26.46 -9.62
N TYR A 499 2.45 25.46 -8.82
CA TYR A 499 3.17 24.28 -9.33
C TYR A 499 2.26 23.38 -10.16
N GLY A 500 0.95 23.35 -9.89
CA GLY A 500 -0.05 22.59 -10.64
C GLY A 500 -0.16 23.09 -12.07
N GLN A 501 -0.25 24.41 -12.28
CA GLN A 501 -0.26 25.01 -13.61
C GLN A 501 1.04 24.74 -14.39
N ILE A 502 2.18 24.71 -13.70
CA ILE A 502 3.47 24.32 -14.31
C ILE A 502 3.45 22.84 -14.68
N ALA A 503 3.02 21.97 -13.77
CA ALA A 503 2.90 20.54 -14.01
C ALA A 503 1.97 20.23 -15.18
N SER A 504 0.83 20.92 -15.30
CA SER A 504 -0.10 20.74 -16.42
C SER A 504 0.50 21.14 -17.78
N LYS A 505 1.41 22.12 -17.82
CA LYS A 505 2.12 22.46 -19.07
C LYS A 505 3.16 21.41 -19.44
N LEU A 506 3.81 20.80 -18.45
CA LEU A 506 4.83 19.76 -18.66
C LEU A 506 4.24 18.36 -18.89
N LEU A 507 3.06 18.09 -18.31
CA LEU A 507 2.32 16.83 -18.35
C LEU A 507 0.88 17.07 -18.86
N PRO A 508 0.70 17.48 -20.13
CA PRO A 508 -0.60 17.93 -20.64
C PRO A 508 -1.65 16.82 -20.78
N GLN A 509 -1.26 15.55 -20.65
CA GLN A 509 -2.16 14.39 -20.75
C GLN A 509 -2.49 13.76 -19.39
N ASP A 510 -1.97 14.31 -18.30
CA ASP A 510 -2.11 13.74 -16.96
C ASP A 510 -3.38 14.29 -16.27
N ALA A 511 -4.41 13.47 -16.22
CA ALA A 511 -5.69 13.84 -15.61
C ALA A 511 -5.60 14.10 -14.10
N ASP A 512 -4.68 13.44 -13.38
CA ASP A 512 -4.49 13.65 -11.94
C ASP A 512 -3.85 15.01 -11.67
N VAL A 513 -2.90 15.42 -12.51
CA VAL A 513 -2.32 16.76 -12.45
C VAL A 513 -3.40 17.81 -12.66
N ALA A 514 -4.25 17.64 -13.67
CA ALA A 514 -5.36 18.55 -13.91
C ALA A 514 -6.34 18.60 -12.73
N LEU A 515 -6.69 17.45 -12.13
CA LEU A 515 -7.55 17.40 -10.95
C LEU A 515 -6.95 18.17 -9.76
N GLN A 516 -5.68 17.93 -9.44
CA GLN A 516 -5.01 18.62 -8.33
C GLN A 516 -4.92 20.13 -8.58
N THR A 517 -4.61 20.54 -9.81
CA THR A 517 -4.60 21.96 -10.20
C THR A 517 -6.00 22.56 -10.07
N ALA A 518 -7.04 21.88 -10.55
CA ALA A 518 -8.43 22.33 -10.43
C ALA A 518 -8.85 22.53 -8.98
N LEU A 519 -8.57 21.56 -8.10
CA LEU A 519 -8.84 21.63 -6.67
C LEU A 519 -8.12 22.78 -5.99
N SER A 520 -6.83 22.98 -6.29
CA SER A 520 -6.06 24.07 -5.71
C SER A 520 -6.58 25.45 -6.12
N LEU A 521 -7.00 25.62 -7.39
CA LEU A 521 -7.60 26.84 -7.91
C LEU A 521 -9.01 27.07 -7.34
N ALA A 522 -9.80 26.00 -7.20
CA ALA A 522 -11.12 26.06 -6.58
C ALA A 522 -11.04 26.50 -5.12
N ASN A 523 -10.10 25.96 -4.35
CA ASN A 523 -9.84 26.38 -2.96
C ASN A 523 -9.36 27.83 -2.85
N MET A 524 -8.89 28.43 -3.94
CA MET A 524 -8.51 29.85 -4.05
C MET A 524 -9.62 30.71 -4.65
N GLU A 525 -10.82 30.17 -4.86
CA GLU A 525 -11.96 30.86 -5.48
C GLU A 525 -11.69 31.33 -6.93
N MET A 526 -10.70 30.72 -7.61
CA MET A 526 -10.40 30.97 -9.02
C MET A 526 -11.30 30.12 -9.92
N VAL A 527 -12.60 30.44 -9.91
CA VAL A 527 -13.67 29.60 -10.49
C VAL A 527 -13.48 29.33 -11.98
N LYS A 528 -13.13 30.35 -12.78
CA LYS A 528 -13.05 30.21 -14.24
C LYS A 528 -11.88 29.30 -14.65
N GLU A 529 -10.74 29.47 -13.99
CA GLU A 529 -9.54 28.68 -14.21
C GLU A 529 -9.72 27.26 -13.69
N ALA A 530 -10.29 27.08 -12.49
CA ALA A 530 -10.55 25.74 -11.93
C ALA A 530 -11.43 24.90 -12.86
N LYS A 531 -12.45 25.51 -13.47
CA LYS A 531 -13.38 24.84 -14.39
C LYS A 531 -12.68 24.18 -15.58
N SER A 532 -11.75 24.89 -16.24
CA SER A 532 -11.07 24.33 -17.42
C SER A 532 -10.21 23.12 -17.10
N TYR A 533 -9.58 23.11 -15.91
CA TYR A 533 -8.82 21.95 -15.44
C TYR A 533 -9.73 20.79 -15.02
N PHE A 534 -10.90 21.08 -14.43
CA PHE A 534 -11.89 20.05 -14.14
C PHE A 534 -12.46 19.40 -15.42
N ASP A 535 -12.80 20.20 -16.44
CA ASP A 535 -13.26 19.69 -17.74
C ASP A 535 -12.25 18.71 -18.33
N PHE A 536 -10.96 19.05 -18.25
CA PHE A 536 -9.90 18.15 -18.69
C PHE A 536 -9.80 16.88 -17.83
N ALA A 537 -9.82 17.01 -16.50
CA ALA A 537 -9.72 15.88 -15.57
C ALA A 537 -10.82 14.84 -15.76
N VAL A 538 -12.01 15.26 -16.25
CA VAL A 538 -13.13 14.36 -16.54
C VAL A 538 -13.27 13.96 -18.02
N SER A 539 -12.36 14.39 -18.90
CA SER A 539 -12.51 14.20 -20.36
C SER A 539 -12.33 12.74 -20.83
N GLY A 540 -11.56 11.92 -20.11
CA GLY A 540 -11.28 10.53 -20.49
C GLY A 540 -12.50 9.61 -20.43
N GLU A 541 -12.43 8.43 -21.06
CA GLU A 541 -13.55 7.46 -21.10
C GLU A 541 -14.01 7.01 -19.71
N ARG A 542 -13.03 6.81 -18.80
CA ARG A 542 -13.25 6.41 -17.41
C ARG A 542 -12.51 7.33 -16.43
N PRO A 543 -13.01 8.55 -16.15
CA PRO A 543 -12.38 9.47 -15.21
C PRO A 543 -12.41 8.93 -13.79
N SER A 544 -11.46 9.34 -12.94
CA SER A 544 -11.42 8.87 -11.55
C SER A 544 -12.68 9.26 -10.77
N ARG A 545 -13.06 8.43 -9.78
CA ARG A 545 -14.17 8.73 -8.84
C ARG A 545 -14.02 10.12 -8.23
N GLN A 546 -12.80 10.44 -7.78
CA GLN A 546 -12.49 11.72 -7.17
C GLN A 546 -12.67 12.90 -8.14
N ALA A 547 -12.30 12.76 -9.42
CA ALA A 547 -12.47 13.83 -10.40
C ALA A 547 -13.94 14.19 -10.63
N LEU A 548 -14.79 13.18 -10.83
CA LEU A 548 -16.23 13.38 -11.04
C LEU A 548 -16.91 13.94 -9.78
N ALA A 549 -16.61 13.38 -8.60
CA ALA A 549 -17.20 13.84 -7.35
C ALA A 549 -16.76 15.28 -6.99
N SER A 550 -15.46 15.58 -7.15
CA SER A 550 -14.93 16.92 -6.88
C SER A 550 -15.50 17.96 -7.85
N TYR A 551 -15.62 17.61 -9.13
CA TYR A 551 -16.18 18.54 -10.12
C TYR A 551 -17.69 18.74 -9.92
N ALA A 552 -18.43 17.71 -9.53
CA ALA A 552 -19.84 17.84 -9.18
C ALA A 552 -20.03 18.80 -7.99
N ALA A 553 -19.26 18.62 -6.91
CA ALA A 553 -19.29 19.50 -5.74
C ALA A 553 -18.90 20.95 -6.09
N PHE A 554 -17.84 21.12 -6.90
CA PHE A 554 -17.45 22.44 -7.40
C PHE A 554 -18.55 23.09 -8.25
N SER A 555 -19.22 22.32 -9.10
CA SER A 555 -20.29 22.82 -9.96
C SER A 555 -21.50 23.26 -9.15
N GLU A 556 -21.90 22.46 -8.15
CA GLU A 556 -22.97 22.79 -7.21
C GLU A 556 -22.65 24.08 -6.42
N GLN A 557 -21.43 24.20 -5.88
CA GLN A 557 -21.00 25.38 -5.12
C GLN A 557 -21.03 26.67 -5.97
N ASN A 558 -20.87 26.54 -7.29
CA ASN A 558 -20.92 27.64 -8.25
C ASN A 558 -22.27 27.73 -8.97
N SER A 559 -23.35 27.23 -8.36
CA SER A 559 -24.73 27.29 -8.87
C SER A 559 -24.95 26.67 -10.26
N SER A 560 -24.04 25.80 -10.70
CA SER A 560 -24.11 25.07 -11.97
C SER A 560 -24.75 23.69 -11.75
N ASN A 561 -25.97 23.69 -11.24
CA ASN A 561 -26.66 22.49 -10.75
C ASN A 561 -26.87 21.41 -11.82
N GLU A 562 -27.24 21.79 -13.04
CA GLU A 562 -27.41 20.85 -14.16
C GLU A 562 -26.12 20.09 -14.47
N MET A 563 -24.99 20.80 -14.45
CA MET A 563 -23.68 20.18 -14.66
C MET A 563 -23.33 19.23 -13.51
N ALA A 564 -23.58 19.66 -12.26
CA ALA A 564 -23.36 18.82 -11.08
C ALA A 564 -24.14 17.51 -11.16
N LEU A 565 -25.43 17.57 -11.53
CA LEU A 565 -26.26 16.38 -11.75
C LEU A 565 -25.71 15.49 -12.86
N SER A 566 -25.33 16.05 -14.02
CA SER A 566 -24.77 15.27 -15.13
C SER A 566 -23.46 14.55 -14.77
N LEU A 567 -22.64 15.17 -13.92
CA LEU A 567 -21.39 14.58 -13.42
C LEU A 567 -21.66 13.44 -12.43
N LEU A 568 -22.66 13.60 -11.56
CA LEU A 568 -23.11 12.55 -10.64
C LEU A 568 -23.74 11.37 -11.41
N GLU A 569 -24.59 11.60 -12.39
CA GLU A 569 -25.14 10.54 -13.25
C GLU A 569 -24.04 9.78 -13.99
N ARG A 570 -23.04 10.51 -14.50
CA ARG A 570 -21.87 9.89 -15.12
C ARG A 570 -21.05 9.08 -14.12
N PHE A 571 -20.91 9.56 -12.88
CA PHE A 571 -20.28 8.81 -11.79
C PHE A 571 -21.02 7.49 -11.56
N GLU A 572 -22.34 7.55 -11.37
CA GLU A 572 -23.16 6.37 -11.06
C GLU A 572 -23.14 5.35 -12.19
N ARG A 573 -23.18 5.80 -13.44
CA ARG A 573 -23.06 4.92 -14.62
C ARG A 573 -21.74 4.15 -14.67
N ILE A 574 -20.64 4.74 -14.21
CA ILE A 574 -19.29 4.13 -14.29
C ILE A 574 -18.97 3.31 -13.04
N TYR A 575 -19.42 3.78 -11.87
CA TYR A 575 -18.97 3.30 -10.57
C TYR A 575 -20.06 2.75 -9.66
N GLY A 576 -21.33 2.83 -10.09
CA GLY A 576 -22.50 2.48 -9.29
C GLY A 576 -23.01 3.64 -8.44
N THR A 577 -24.28 3.55 -8.06
CA THR A 577 -24.95 4.47 -7.13
C THR A 577 -24.38 4.31 -5.72
N SER A 578 -24.23 5.42 -5.01
CA SER A 578 -23.76 5.45 -3.62
C SER A 578 -24.62 6.39 -2.78
N LEU A 579 -24.61 6.22 -1.46
CA LEU A 579 -25.31 7.14 -0.55
C LEU A 579 -24.88 8.60 -0.79
N GLU A 580 -23.60 8.85 -1.05
CA GLU A 580 -23.05 10.19 -1.27
C GLU A 580 -23.59 10.83 -2.56
N THR A 581 -23.71 10.06 -3.65
CA THR A 581 -24.28 10.56 -4.91
C THR A 581 -25.78 10.83 -4.78
N LEU A 582 -26.53 9.95 -4.12
CA LEU A 582 -27.96 10.13 -3.87
C LEU A 582 -28.25 11.37 -3.02
N VAL A 583 -27.51 11.54 -1.91
CA VAL A 583 -27.63 12.71 -1.02
C VAL A 583 -27.29 14.00 -1.78
N SER A 584 -26.25 13.97 -2.61
CA SER A 584 -25.87 15.13 -3.41
C SER A 584 -26.94 15.50 -4.44
N LYS A 585 -27.48 14.52 -5.19
CA LYS A 585 -28.56 14.76 -6.15
C LYS A 585 -29.83 15.28 -5.46
N ALA A 586 -30.24 14.67 -4.34
CA ALA A 586 -31.40 15.11 -3.58
C ALA A 586 -31.26 16.57 -3.13
N ARG A 587 -30.09 16.92 -2.57
CA ARG A 587 -29.76 18.29 -2.16
C ARG A 587 -29.78 19.27 -3.34
N ILE A 588 -29.22 18.88 -4.49
CA ILE A 588 -29.19 19.72 -5.69
C ILE A 588 -30.61 19.97 -6.21
N TYR A 589 -31.46 18.94 -6.33
CA TYR A 589 -32.86 19.11 -6.75
C TYR A 589 -33.64 19.99 -5.78
N ASP A 590 -33.44 19.81 -4.46
CA ASP A 590 -34.05 20.66 -3.44
C ASP A 590 -33.63 22.13 -3.60
N ASN A 591 -32.34 22.38 -3.85
CA ASN A 591 -31.81 23.72 -4.09
C ASN A 591 -32.33 24.34 -5.40
N MET A 592 -32.67 23.52 -6.39
CA MET A 592 -33.32 23.96 -7.64
C MET A 592 -34.83 24.22 -7.47
N GLY A 593 -35.44 23.80 -6.36
CA GLY A 593 -36.89 23.83 -6.17
C GLY A 593 -37.64 22.72 -6.91
N ASP A 594 -36.92 21.71 -7.40
CA ASP A 594 -37.50 20.52 -8.05
C ASP A 594 -37.89 19.49 -6.99
N ALA A 595 -39.01 19.78 -6.31
CA ALA A 595 -39.50 18.95 -5.21
C ALA A 595 -39.83 17.52 -5.63
N GLU A 596 -40.22 17.30 -6.90
CA GLU A 596 -40.56 15.98 -7.41
C GLU A 596 -39.32 15.07 -7.47
N ASN A 597 -38.25 15.54 -8.12
CA ASN A 597 -37.02 14.75 -8.24
C ASN A 597 -36.25 14.69 -6.92
N ALA A 598 -36.28 15.76 -6.11
CA ALA A 598 -35.73 15.71 -4.75
C ALA A 598 -36.41 14.64 -3.91
N SER A 599 -37.75 14.55 -3.94
CA SER A 599 -38.50 13.52 -3.23
C SER A 599 -38.17 12.11 -3.71
N LYS A 600 -37.97 11.91 -5.03
CA LYS A 600 -37.54 10.62 -5.58
C LYS A 600 -36.16 10.22 -5.05
N GLU A 601 -35.19 11.12 -5.06
CA GLU A 601 -33.85 10.84 -4.53
C GLU A 601 -33.87 10.62 -3.01
N TYR A 602 -34.66 11.38 -2.27
CA TYR A 602 -34.87 11.18 -0.84
C TYR A 602 -35.50 9.83 -0.50
N GLN A 603 -36.51 9.41 -1.27
CA GLN A 603 -37.06 8.07 -1.17
C GLN A 603 -36.02 7.02 -1.55
N ALA A 604 -35.23 7.24 -2.61
CA ALA A 604 -34.15 6.35 -3.00
C ALA A 604 -33.12 6.20 -1.87
N ILE A 605 -32.76 7.27 -1.14
CA ILE A 605 -31.87 7.20 0.02
C ILE A 605 -32.47 6.28 1.10
N LEU A 606 -33.73 6.48 1.46
CA LEU A 606 -34.39 5.66 2.49
C LEU A 606 -34.58 4.19 2.06
N LEU A 607 -34.72 3.94 0.76
CA LEU A 607 -34.92 2.61 0.17
C LEU A 607 -33.62 1.93 -0.27
N SER A 608 -32.50 2.65 -0.32
CA SER A 608 -31.22 2.17 -0.87
C SER A 608 -30.54 1.08 -0.04
N GLY A 609 -31.02 0.79 1.16
CA GLY A 609 -30.35 -0.10 2.12
C GLY A 609 -29.07 0.47 2.72
N CYS A 610 -28.63 1.67 2.31
CA CYS A 610 -27.46 2.34 2.87
C CYS A 610 -27.69 2.71 4.34
N LYS A 611 -26.64 2.65 5.17
CA LYS A 611 -26.70 3.13 6.56
C LYS A 611 -26.84 4.66 6.57
N VAL A 612 -28.07 5.16 6.69
CA VAL A 612 -28.37 6.59 6.75
C VAL A 612 -28.15 7.09 8.19
N PRO A 613 -27.36 8.15 8.42
CA PRO A 613 -27.26 8.79 9.73
C PRO A 613 -28.62 9.27 10.23
N ALA A 614 -28.91 9.12 11.52
CA ALA A 614 -30.22 9.44 12.10
C ALA A 614 -30.66 10.90 11.83
N ASP A 615 -29.71 11.84 11.85
CA ASP A 615 -29.98 13.25 11.56
C ASP A 615 -30.39 13.46 10.10
N LEU A 616 -29.74 12.74 9.18
CA LEU A 616 -30.08 12.77 7.75
C LEU A 616 -31.43 12.10 7.50
N GLU A 617 -31.71 10.97 8.14
CA GLU A 617 -33.00 10.29 8.03
C GLU A 617 -34.15 11.19 8.52
N LYS A 618 -33.96 11.86 9.65
CA LYS A 618 -34.91 12.83 10.19
C LYS A 618 -35.12 14.00 9.21
N TYR A 619 -34.04 14.57 8.69
CA TYR A 619 -34.09 15.64 7.70
C TYR A 619 -34.89 15.22 6.46
N ILE A 620 -34.64 14.02 5.94
CA ILE A 620 -35.33 13.48 4.77
C ILE A 620 -36.83 13.30 5.03
N LYS A 621 -37.19 12.71 6.18
CA LYS A 621 -38.60 12.51 6.57
C LYS A 621 -39.34 13.84 6.68
N GLU A 622 -38.74 14.85 7.29
CA GLU A 622 -39.33 16.19 7.38
C GLU A 622 -39.58 16.83 6.00
N ARG A 623 -38.73 16.53 5.01
CA ARG A 623 -38.84 17.03 3.63
C ARG A 623 -39.94 16.35 2.84
N LEU A 624 -40.08 15.03 2.99
CA LEU A 624 -41.10 14.23 2.30
C LEU A 624 -42.54 14.49 2.80
N HIS A 625 -42.68 15.14 3.97
CA HIS A 625 -43.98 15.52 4.54
C HIS A 625 -44.42 16.95 4.21
N ARG A 626 -43.60 17.72 3.48
CA ARG A 626 -43.95 19.04 2.94
C ARG A 626 -44.44 18.91 1.51
#